data_AF-A0A2J0N690-F1
#
_entry.id   AF-A0A2J0N690-F1
#
_cell.length_a   1.000
_cell.length_b   1.000
_cell.length_c   1.000
_cell.angle_alpha   90.00
_cell.angle_beta   90.00
_cell.angle_gamma   90.00
#
_symmetry.space_group_name_H-M   'P 1'
#
loop_
_entity.id
_entity.type
_entity.pdbx_description
1 polymer ?
#
loop_
_entity_poly.entity_id
_entity_poly.type
_entity_poly.pdbx_seq_one_letter_code
_entity_poly.pdbx_strand_id
1 'polypeptide(L)' 'VKGGIGMTIVSTSKGVMSGTDAKNKKLGGEIICQIW' A
#
# COMPACT_ATOMS: atom_id res chain seq x y z
N VAL A 1 -2.43 5.86 -15.60
CA VAL A 1 -2.41 5.02 -14.37
C VAL A 1 -3.74 4.29 -14.31
N LYS A 2 -3.74 2.95 -14.39
CA LYS A 2 -4.93 2.11 -14.60
C LYS A 2 -5.96 2.29 -13.47
N GLY A 3 -7.24 2.40 -13.85
CA GLY A 3 -8.32 2.86 -12.99
C GLY A 3 -8.61 1.95 -11.79
N GLY A 4 -8.63 2.57 -10.61
CA GLY A 4 -9.65 2.41 -9.55
C GLY A 4 -9.85 1.08 -8.82
N ILE A 5 -9.40 -0.06 -9.33
CA ILE A 5 -9.78 -1.38 -8.80
C ILE A 5 -8.59 -2.14 -8.18
N GLY A 6 -7.36 -1.64 -8.39
CA GLY A 6 -6.16 -2.28 -7.84
C GLY A 6 -5.84 -1.84 -6.41
N MET A 7 -5.52 -2.80 -5.54
CA MET A 7 -5.06 -2.56 -4.16
C MET A 7 -3.62 -3.03 -3.98
N THR A 8 -2.76 -2.15 -3.47
CA THR A 8 -1.38 -2.50 -3.07
C THR A 8 -1.33 -2.73 -1.57
N ILE A 9 -0.73 -3.84 -1.13
CA ILE A 9 -0.47 -4.12 0.28
C ILE A 9 1.01 -3.86 0.57
N VAL A 10 1.28 -3.10 1.62
CA VAL A 10 2.61 -2.62 1.98
C VAL A 10 2.91 -2.99 3.43
N SER A 11 4.07 -3.61 3.67
CA SER A 11 4.64 -3.79 5.01
C SER A 11 5.34 -2.51 5.43
N THR A 12 4.89 -1.89 6.53
CA THR A 12 5.51 -0.68 7.08
C THR A 12 6.06 -0.94 8.48
N SER A 13 6.85 -0.01 9.02
CA SER A 13 7.31 -0.07 10.42
C SER A 13 6.19 -0.01 11.47
N LYS A 14 4.94 0.27 11.05
CA LYS A 14 3.75 0.26 11.91
C LYS A 14 2.76 -0.85 11.55
N GLY A 15 3.24 -1.89 10.86
CA GLY A 15 2.46 -3.04 10.42
C GLY A 15 2.07 -3.01 8.95
N VAL A 16 1.31 -4.02 8.53
CA VAL A 16 0.84 -4.21 7.15
C VAL A 16 -0.41 -3.36 6.92
N MET A 17 -0.45 -2.60 5.81
CA MET A 17 -1.60 -1.77 5.45
C MET A 17 -1.70 -1.56 3.93
N SER A 18 -2.78 -0.90 3.48
CA SER A 18 -2.93 -0.53 2.07
C SER A 18 -1.91 0.55 1.68
N GLY A 19 -1.51 0.57 0.41
CA GLY A 19 -0.61 1.60 -0.11
C GLY A 19 -1.18 3.02 0.05
N THR A 20 -2.50 3.15 -0.03
CA THR A 20 -3.21 4.41 0.23
C THR A 20 -3.06 4.84 1.69
N ASP A 21 -3.24 3.92 2.64
CA ASP A 21 -3.06 4.21 4.08
C ASP A 21 -1.62 4.57 4.41
N ALA A 22 -0.65 3.83 3.84
CA ALA A 22 0.77 4.12 4.02
C ALA A 22 1.11 5.53 3.52
N LYS A 23 0.62 5.91 2.34
CA LYS A 23 0.79 7.26 1.78
C LYS A 23 0.17 8.34 2.66
N ASN A 24 -1.06 8.14 3.13
CA ASN A 24 -1.75 9.08 4.02
C ASN A 24 -1.01 9.27 5.35
N LYS A 25 -0.43 8.20 5.88
CA LYS A 25 0.38 8.22 7.11
C LYS A 25 1.84 8.63 6.90
N LYS A 26 2.25 8.93 5.65
CA LYS A 26 3.64 9.25 5.26
C LYS A 26 4.63 8.16 5.69
N LEU A 27 4.22 6.90 5.57
CA LEU A 27 5.04 5.73 5.90
C LEU A 27 5.56 5.09 4.61
N GLY A 28 6.87 4.83 4.59
CA GLY A 28 7.49 3.95 3.61
C GLY A 28 7.39 2.48 4.03
N GLY A 29 7.81 1.59 3.14
CA GLY A 29 7.74 0.16 3.38
C GLY A 29 8.02 -0.67 2.15
N GLU A 30 7.91 -1.98 2.32
CA GLU A 30 8.07 -2.98 1.27
C GLU A 30 6.71 -3.36 0.70
N ILE A 31 6.59 -3.37 -0.63
CA ILE A 31 5.37 -3.85 -1.29
C ILE A 31 5.34 -5.38 -1.19
N ILE A 32 4.29 -5.90 -0.55
CA ILE A 32 4.11 -7.35 -0.39
C ILE A 32 3.44 -7.92 -1.64
N CYS A 33 2.32 -7.31 -2.05
CA CYS A 33 1.59 -7.76 -3.23
C CYS A 33 0.71 -6.65 -3.79
N GLN A 34 0.29 -6.87 -5.04
CA GLN A 34 -0.66 -6.03 -5.74
C GLN A 34 -1.80 -6.91 -6.25
N ILE A 35 -3.02 -6.46 -6.00
CA ILE A 35 -4.25 -7.09 -6.45
C ILE A 35 -4.80 -6.18 -7.55
N TRP A 36 -5.29 -6.75 -8.65
CA TRP A 36 -5.87 -6.04 -9.81
C TRP A 36 -7.29 -6.48 -10.10
#